data_AF-A0A838DCT4-F1
#
_entry.id   AF-A0A838DCT4-F1
#
_cell.length_a   1.000
_cell.length_b   1.000
_cell.length_c   1.000
_cell.angle_alpha   90.00
_cell.angle_beta   90.00
_cell.angle_gamma   90.00
#
_symmetry.space_group_name_H-M   'P 1'
#
loop_
_entity.id
_entity.type
_entity.pdbx_description
1 polymer ?
#
loop_
_entity_poly.entity_id
_entity_poly.type
_entity_poly.pdbx_seq_one_letter_code
_entity_poly.pdbx_strand_id
1 'polypeptide(L)' 'MEISERAAQLTPSLTLSIDSKAKAMKAEGLDVCGFGAGEPDFDTPDHIKAAAIAALEGGFTKYTPSA' A
#
# COMPACT_ATOMS: atom_id res chain seq x y z
N MET A 1 28.12 3.69 -6.26
CA MET A 1 27.29 3.33 -5.10
C MET A 1 27.11 1.82 -5.18
N GLU A 2 27.71 1.06 -4.27
CA GLU A 2 27.56 -0.40 -4.25
C GLU A 2 26.45 -0.81 -3.29
N ILE A 3 25.60 -1.70 -3.76
CA ILE A 3 24.56 -2.36 -2.95
C ILE A 3 25.08 -3.73 -2.50
N SER A 4 24.54 -4.28 -1.42
CA SER A 4 24.96 -5.60 -0.93
C SER A 4 24.64 -6.71 -1.93
N GLU A 5 25.44 -7.78 -1.95
CA GLU A 5 25.23 -8.94 -2.83
C GLU A 5 23.82 -9.54 -2.68
N ARG A 6 23.33 -9.62 -1.45
CA ARG A 6 21.98 -10.11 -1.16
C ARG A 6 20.89 -9.23 -1.77
N ALA A 7 21.05 -7.91 -1.73
CA ALA A 7 20.10 -6.99 -2.35
C ALA A 7 20.19 -7.07 -3.89
N ALA A 8 21.39 -7.22 -4.44
CA ALA A 8 21.61 -7.36 -5.88
C ALA A 8 20.97 -8.62 -6.48
N GLN A 9 20.82 -9.68 -5.67
CA GLN A 9 20.17 -10.93 -6.07
C GLN A 9 18.64 -10.93 -5.91
N LEU A 10 18.04 -9.87 -5.34
CA LEU A 10 16.60 -9.83 -5.13
C LEU A 10 15.88 -9.57 -6.46
N THR A 11 15.12 -10.56 -6.91
CA THR A 11 14.27 -10.42 -8.10
C THR A 11 13.14 -9.40 -7.85
N PRO A 12 12.84 -8.51 -8.80
CA PRO A 12 11.70 -7.61 -8.70
C PRO A 12 10.39 -8.37 -8.50
N SER A 13 9.48 -7.77 -7.73
CA SER A 13 8.14 -8.33 -7.51
C SER A 13 7.29 -8.26 -8.77
N LEU A 14 6.95 -9.42 -9.32
CA LEU A 14 6.07 -9.53 -10.48
C LEU A 14 4.65 -9.03 -10.17
N THR A 15 4.14 -9.30 -8.97
CA THR A 15 2.80 -8.87 -8.56
C THR A 15 2.69 -7.35 -8.48
N LEU A 16 3.69 -6.70 -7.88
CA LEU A 16 3.75 -5.24 -7.81
C LEU A 16 3.87 -4.60 -9.19
N SER A 17 4.64 -5.22 -10.09
CA SER A 17 4.84 -4.71 -11.45
C SER A 17 3.54 -4.75 -12.28
N ILE A 18 2.77 -5.84 -12.16
CA ILE A 18 1.48 -6.00 -12.85
C ILE A 18 0.45 -5.02 -12.29
N ASP A 19 0.33 -4.92 -10.95
CA ASP A 19 -0.60 -3.99 -10.30
C ASP A 19 -0.32 -2.53 -10.67
N SER A 20 0.96 -2.12 -10.61
CA SER A 20 1.37 -0.76 -10.96
C SER A 20 1.07 -0.42 -12.43
N LYS A 21 1.30 -1.37 -13.35
CA LYS A 21 0.98 -1.18 -14.78
C LYS A 21 -0.53 -1.05 -15.00
N ALA A 22 -1.34 -1.89 -14.36
CA ALA A 22 -2.79 -1.82 -14.47
C ALA A 22 -3.34 -0.47 -13.94
N LYS A 23 -2.79 0.01 -12.81
CA LYS A 23 -3.13 1.33 -12.25
C LYS A 23 -2.74 2.48 -13.18
N ALA A 24 -1.56 2.42 -13.80
CA ALA A 24 -1.12 3.42 -14.78
C ALA A 24 -2.03 3.47 -16.01
N MET A 25 -2.36 2.31 -16.59
CA MET A 25 -3.26 2.23 -17.75
C MET A 25 -4.67 2.77 -17.44
N LYS A 26 -5.21 2.48 -16.25
CA LYS A 26 -6.48 3.08 -15.79
C LYS A 26 -6.39 4.60 -15.68
N ALA A 27 -5.28 5.12 -15.15
CA ALA A 27 -5.06 6.56 -15.02
C ALA A 27 -4.93 7.28 -16.37
N GLU A 28 -4.44 6.58 -17.41
CA GLU A 28 -4.41 7.05 -18.80
C GLU A 28 -5.79 6.99 -19.49
N GLY A 29 -6.83 6.52 -18.79
CA GLY A 29 -8.20 6.44 -19.30
C GLY A 29 -8.51 5.15 -20.08
N LEU A 30 -7.63 4.15 -20.04
CA LEU A 30 -7.88 2.85 -20.65
C LEU A 30 -8.82 2.01 -19.77
N ASP A 31 -9.75 1.30 -20.40
CA ASP A 31 -10.63 0.35 -19.72
C ASP A 31 -9.87 -0.95 -19.41
N VAL A 32 -9.52 -1.15 -18.13
CA VAL A 32 -8.68 -2.26 -17.66
C VAL A 32 -9.33 -2.96 -16.47
N CYS A 33 -9.63 -4.26 -16.61
CA CYS A 33 -10.06 -5.11 -15.51
C CYS A 33 -8.83 -5.66 -14.75
N GLY A 34 -8.52 -5.07 -13.60
CA GLY A 34 -7.39 -5.48 -12.75
C GLY A 34 -7.81 -6.53 -11.72
N PHE A 35 -7.39 -7.78 -11.91
CA PHE A 35 -7.55 -8.87 -10.93
C PHE A 35 -6.26 -9.20 -10.16
N GLY A 36 -5.25 -8.33 -10.25
CA GLY A 36 -3.94 -8.53 -9.62
C GLY A 36 -3.76 -7.83 -8.27
N ALA A 37 -4.64 -6.89 -7.93
CA ALA A 37 -4.61 -6.21 -6.64
C ALA A 37 -5.18 -7.13 -5.54
N GLY A 38 -4.50 -7.18 -4.40
CA GLY A 38 -4.95 -7.93 -3.22
C GLY A 38 -5.70 -7.08 -2.18
N GLU A 39 -5.94 -5.79 -2.45
CA GLU A 39 -6.73 -4.94 -1.56
C GLU A 39 -8.22 -5.13 -1.81
N PRO A 40 -9.07 -5.16 -0.76
CA PRO A 40 -10.52 -5.15 -0.93
C PRO A 40 -11.01 -3.89 -1.65
N ASP A 41 -12.12 -4.02 -2.35
CA ASP A 41 -12.85 -2.93 -3.00
C ASP A 41 -13.63 -2.05 -2.02
N PHE A 42 -13.90 -2.55 -0.82
CA PHE A 42 -14.59 -1.82 0.23
C PHE A 42 -13.66 -0.82 0.94
N ASP A 43 -14.24 0.33 1.26
CA ASP A 43 -13.58 1.31 2.11
C ASP A 43 -13.45 0.80 3.57
N THR A 44 -12.54 1.39 4.33
CA THR A 44 -12.40 1.12 5.76
C THR A 44 -13.69 1.52 6.49
N PRO A 45 -14.27 0.65 7.35
CA PRO A 45 -15.48 0.97 8.12
C PRO A 45 -15.38 2.26 8.95
N ASP A 46 -16.49 3.01 9.02
CA ASP A 46 -16.51 4.35 9.64
C ASP A 46 -16.08 4.37 11.11
N HIS A 47 -16.43 3.35 11.90
CA HIS A 47 -16.02 3.27 13.30
C HIS A 47 -14.50 3.13 13.46
N ILE A 48 -13.81 2.51 12.49
CA ILE A 48 -12.35 2.39 12.49
C ILE A 48 -11.73 3.74 12.13
N LYS A 49 -12.27 4.44 11.12
CA LYS A 49 -11.85 5.80 10.77
C LYS A 49 -12.03 6.76 11.93
N ALA A 50 -13.18 6.70 12.62
CA ALA A 50 -13.48 7.53 13.78
C ALA A 50 -12.49 7.26 14.94
N ALA A 51 -12.13 6.00 15.19
CA ALA A 51 -11.11 5.66 16.19
C ALA A 51 -9.73 6.22 15.84
N ALA A 52 -9.33 6.17 14.56
CA ALA A 52 -8.08 6.76 14.09
C ALA A 52 -8.06 8.29 14.25
N ILE A 53 -9.18 8.96 13.94
CA ILE A 53 -9.35 10.40 14.14
C ILE A 53 -9.24 10.74 15.63
N ALA A 54 -9.96 10.03 16.49
CA ALA A 54 -9.91 10.25 17.94
C ALA A 54 -8.50 10.06 18.53
N ALA A 55 -7.73 9.09 18.02
CA ALA A 55 -6.34 8.90 18.42
C ALA A 55 -5.45 10.10 18.02
N LEU A 56 -5.64 10.63 16.81
CA LEU A 56 -4.93 11.83 16.34
C LEU A 56 -5.28 13.05 17.20
N GLU A 57 -6.56 13.29 17.45
CA GLU A 57 -7.06 14.40 18.28
C GLU A 57 -6.59 14.26 19.74
N GLY A 58 -6.53 13.03 20.26
CA GLY A 58 -6.02 12.70 21.58
C GLY A 58 -4.49 12.76 21.72
N GLY A 59 -3.75 13.09 20.66
CA GLY A 59 -2.31 13.23 20.71
C GLY A 59 -1.52 11.92 20.76
N PHE A 60 -2.12 10.79 20.34
CA PHE A 60 -1.46 9.49 20.21
C PHE A 60 -0.52 9.45 18.99
N THR A 61 0.46 10.35 18.96
CA THR A 61 1.36 10.59 17.81
C THR A 61 2.83 10.34 18.15
N LYS A 62 3.10 9.75 19.32
CA LYS A 62 4.46 9.47 19.81
C LYS A 62 4.76 7.99 19.65
N TYR A 63 6.02 7.62 19.90
CA TYR A 63 6.45 6.24 19.81
C TYR A 63 5.56 5.32 20.65
N THR A 64 5.09 4.26 20.02
CA THR A 64 4.44 3.15 20.71
C THR A 64 5.51 2.27 21.36
N PRO A 65 5.16 1.50 22.39
CA PRO A 65 6.03 0.45 22.90
C PRO A 65 6.48 -0.49 21.78
N SER A 66 7.73 -0.97 21.84
CA SER A 66 8.37 -1.79 20.80
C SER A 66 8.04 -3.28 20.86
N ALA A 67 7.08 -3.68 21.71
CA ALA A 67 7.10 -4.89 22.56
C ALA A 67 7.82 -4.65 23.89
#